data_AF-A0AA37SM22-F1
#
_entry.id   AF-A0AA37SM22-F1
#
_cell.length_a   1.000
_cell.length_b   1.000
_cell.length_c   1.000
_cell.angle_alpha   90.00
_cell.angle_beta   90.00
_cell.angle_gamma   90.00
#
_symmetry.space_group_name_H-M   'P 1'
#
loop_
_entity.id
_entity.type
_entity.pdbx_description
1 polymer ?
#
loop_
_entity_poly.entity_id
_entity_poly.type
_entity_poly.pdbx_seq_one_letter_code
_entity_poly.pdbx_strand_id
1 'polypeptide(L)'
;MFSFSVSLNAQSNQKAQDKAAIKAMLGCYDVEFKYTETFAPEVDYEQAYDYTSAAFEWAELIEETDDKIVIQHLLIINDSMIIKHWRQDWIYENNEIYTYDKDNQWSFNKLKNKEVKGTWTQNVYQVDDSPRYAGIATWVHADGISSWYNKADSPLPRREYSKRSDYNVMKRGNRVQITDYGWLHEQDNDKIIREDGKEDVLLVQEKGYNTYKKRPDNDCDSASKWWKDNKAMWVGVRDKWNDVLSEKQDIKLNAEVDDKKLFEHLFYSRKTWDKKEVGELIDQYLVKTK
;
A
#
# COMPACT_ATOMS: atom_id res chain seq x y z
N MET A 1 -13.70 36.07 -21.19
CA MET A 1 -14.29 34.77 -20.80
C MET A 1 -13.63 33.57 -21.52
N PHE A 2 -12.33 33.59 -21.85
CA PHE A 2 -11.66 32.47 -22.55
C PHE A 2 -10.68 31.66 -21.66
N SER A 3 -10.38 32.11 -20.43
CA SER A 3 -9.41 31.44 -19.53
C SER A 3 -9.95 30.20 -18.81
N PHE A 4 -11.28 30.08 -18.66
CA PHE A 4 -11.88 28.98 -17.88
C PHE A 4 -11.98 27.67 -18.69
N SER A 5 -12.23 27.75 -20.00
CA SER A 5 -12.42 26.57 -20.86
C SER A 5 -11.14 25.80 -21.18
N VAL A 6 -9.98 26.48 -21.21
CA VAL A 6 -8.69 25.82 -21.48
C VAL A 6 -8.21 25.04 -20.25
N SER A 7 -8.37 25.61 -19.06
CA SER A 7 -7.93 25.01 -17.79
C SER A 7 -8.70 23.73 -17.45
N LEU A 8 -10.00 23.68 -17.75
CA LEU A 8 -10.84 22.50 -17.52
C LEU A 8 -10.48 21.33 -18.43
N ASN A 9 -10.16 21.59 -19.70
CA ASN A 9 -9.74 20.55 -20.66
C ASN A 9 -8.35 19.98 -20.35
N ALA A 10 -7.42 20.81 -19.85
CA ALA A 10 -6.11 20.33 -19.43
C ALA A 10 -6.19 19.41 -18.19
N GLN A 11 -7.02 19.78 -17.20
CA GLN A 11 -7.21 18.98 -15.99
C GLN A 11 -7.94 17.65 -16.26
N SER A 12 -8.95 17.63 -17.13
CA SER A 12 -9.63 16.39 -17.52
C SER A 12 -8.71 15.45 -18.30
N ASN A 13 -7.85 15.99 -19.17
CA ASN A 13 -6.86 15.20 -19.90
C ASN A 13 -5.79 14.63 -18.97
N GLN A 14 -5.28 15.43 -18.02
CA GLN A 14 -4.33 14.98 -17.00
C GLN A 14 -4.92 13.81 -16.19
N LYS A 15 -6.12 13.97 -15.63
CA LYS A 15 -6.77 12.90 -14.84
C LYS A 15 -6.93 11.60 -15.63
N ALA A 16 -7.22 11.69 -16.93
CA ALA A 16 -7.31 10.51 -17.79
C ALA A 16 -5.95 9.82 -17.99
N GLN A 17 -4.86 10.59 -18.15
CA GLN A 17 -3.50 10.07 -18.20
C GLN A 17 -3.09 9.42 -16.88
N ASP A 18 -3.42 10.04 -15.74
CA ASP A 18 -3.17 9.49 -14.40
C ASP A 18 -3.86 8.12 -14.24
N LYS A 19 -5.17 8.04 -14.58
CA LYS A 19 -5.92 6.78 -14.54
C LYS A 19 -5.31 5.71 -15.45
N ALA A 20 -4.83 6.09 -16.63
CA ALA A 20 -4.17 5.17 -17.55
C ALA A 20 -2.84 4.65 -16.97
N ALA A 21 -2.04 5.52 -16.33
CA ALA A 21 -0.81 5.14 -15.67
C ALA A 21 -1.06 4.19 -14.48
N ILE A 22 -2.05 4.47 -13.63
CA ILE A 22 -2.45 3.59 -12.53
C ILE A 22 -2.89 2.22 -13.08
N LYS A 23 -3.75 2.20 -14.11
CA LYS A 23 -4.21 0.94 -14.72
C LYS A 23 -3.12 0.18 -15.47
N ALA A 24 -2.03 0.84 -15.87
CA ALA A 24 -0.89 0.17 -16.49
C ALA A 24 -0.16 -0.80 -15.52
N MET A 25 -0.37 -0.65 -14.20
CA MET A 25 0.13 -1.55 -13.16
C MET A 25 -0.65 -2.88 -13.05
N LEU A 26 -1.78 -3.02 -13.74
CA LEU A 26 -2.55 -4.27 -13.77
C LEU A 26 -1.82 -5.34 -14.61
N GLY A 27 -2.03 -6.62 -14.29
CA GLY A 27 -1.51 -7.75 -15.05
C GLY A 27 -0.71 -8.76 -14.24
N CYS A 28 0.01 -9.63 -14.94
CA CYS A 28 0.81 -10.72 -14.40
C CYS A 28 2.30 -10.34 -14.36
N TYR A 29 3.00 -10.58 -13.25
CA TYR A 29 4.34 -10.02 -13.03
C TYR A 29 5.32 -10.97 -12.34
N ASP A 30 6.53 -11.09 -12.90
CA ASP A 30 7.71 -11.43 -12.09
C ASP A 30 8.16 -10.18 -11.32
N VAL A 31 8.13 -10.28 -10.00
CA VAL A 31 8.52 -9.19 -9.10
C VAL A 31 9.88 -9.51 -8.50
N GLU A 32 10.79 -8.55 -8.57
CA GLU A 32 12.10 -8.61 -7.92
C GLU A 32 12.20 -7.46 -6.93
N PHE A 33 12.59 -7.74 -5.69
CA PHE A 33 12.79 -6.77 -4.63
C PHE A 33 14.27 -6.69 -4.27
N LYS A 34 14.86 -5.49 -4.33
CA LYS A 34 16.25 -5.25 -3.93
C LYS A 34 16.30 -4.08 -2.97
N TYR A 35 17.00 -4.26 -1.85
CA TYR A 35 17.17 -3.23 -0.84
C TYR A 35 18.62 -3.18 -0.37
N THR A 36 19.15 -1.97 -0.26
CA THR A 36 20.50 -1.71 0.24
C THR A 36 20.48 -0.47 1.12
N GLU A 37 21.18 -0.51 2.25
CA GLU A 37 21.37 0.67 3.08
C GLU A 37 22.43 1.58 2.45
N THR A 38 22.22 2.89 2.54
CA THR A 38 23.02 3.87 1.80
C THR A 38 23.75 4.83 2.71
N PHE A 39 23.02 5.75 3.35
CA PHE A 39 23.62 6.80 4.17
C PHE A 39 23.14 6.69 5.61
N ALA A 40 24.08 6.61 6.55
CA ALA A 40 23.81 6.65 7.99
C ALA A 40 24.38 7.97 8.57
N PRO A 41 23.70 8.61 9.52
CA PRO A 41 24.25 9.77 10.22
C PRO A 41 25.46 9.43 11.08
N GLU A 42 25.45 8.28 11.74
CA GLU A 42 26.50 7.82 12.63
C GLU A 42 27.66 7.19 11.85
N VAL A 43 28.89 7.58 12.17
CA VAL A 43 30.11 7.19 11.44
C VAL A 43 30.47 5.72 11.67
N ASP A 44 30.10 5.16 12.82
CA ASP A 44 30.33 3.77 13.21
C ASP A 44 29.13 2.87 12.95
N TYR A 45 28.11 3.35 12.23
CA TYR A 45 26.98 2.53 11.85
C TYR A 45 27.39 1.41 10.90
N GLU A 46 27.16 0.17 11.32
CA GLU A 46 27.32 -1.01 10.46
C GLU A 46 26.04 -1.28 9.68
N GLN A 47 26.13 -1.14 8.35
CA GLN A 47 25.01 -1.40 7.46
C GLN A 47 24.57 -2.86 7.51
N ALA A 48 23.26 -3.08 7.50
CA ALA A 48 22.67 -4.39 7.29
C ALA A 48 23.00 -4.90 5.89
N TYR A 49 23.09 -6.23 5.75
CA TYR A 49 23.30 -6.86 4.45
C TYR A 49 22.20 -6.51 3.45
N ASP A 50 22.61 -6.40 2.18
CA ASP A 50 21.68 -6.28 1.06
C ASP A 50 20.63 -7.38 1.08
N TYR A 51 19.40 -6.99 0.81
CA TYR A 51 18.27 -7.92 0.73
C TYR A 51 17.83 -8.06 -0.72
N THR A 52 17.70 -9.30 -1.19
CA THR A 52 17.09 -9.62 -2.47
C THR A 52 16.06 -10.72 -2.31
N SER A 53 14.89 -10.56 -2.91
CA SER A 53 13.88 -11.61 -3.03
C SER A 53 13.09 -11.48 -4.32
N ALA A 54 12.44 -12.55 -4.75
CA ALA A 54 11.52 -12.54 -5.88
C ALA A 54 10.14 -13.05 -5.48
N ALA A 55 9.12 -12.63 -6.23
CA ALA A 55 7.76 -13.10 -6.10
C ALA A 55 7.09 -13.17 -7.48
N PHE A 56 6.07 -14.00 -7.59
CA PHE A 56 5.19 -14.01 -8.75
C PHE A 56 3.84 -13.43 -8.32
N GLU A 57 3.41 -12.33 -8.95
CA GLU A 57 2.19 -11.61 -8.58
C GLU A 57 1.23 -11.41 -9.74
N TRP A 58 -0.06 -11.49 -9.43
CA TRP A 58 -1.13 -11.00 -10.28
C TRP A 58 -1.79 -9.77 -9.65
N ALA A 59 -1.87 -8.67 -10.41
CA ALA A 59 -2.51 -7.41 -10.02
C ALA A 59 -3.83 -7.23 -10.77
N GLU A 60 -4.95 -7.32 -10.05
CA GLU A 60 -6.31 -7.32 -10.60
C GLU A 60 -7.08 -6.05 -10.24
N LEU A 61 -7.85 -5.55 -11.21
CA LEU A 61 -8.77 -4.43 -11.00
C LEU A 61 -10.04 -4.94 -10.30
N ILE A 62 -10.32 -4.42 -9.12
CA ILE A 62 -11.44 -4.90 -8.29
C ILE A 62 -12.51 -3.84 -8.04
N GLU A 63 -12.24 -2.58 -8.35
CA GLU A 63 -13.20 -1.47 -8.32
C GLU A 63 -12.69 -0.32 -9.21
N GLU A 64 -13.56 0.26 -10.03
CA GLU A 64 -13.27 1.48 -10.79
C GLU A 64 -14.50 2.40 -10.75
N THR A 65 -14.28 3.65 -10.38
CA THR A 65 -15.23 4.76 -10.54
C THR A 65 -14.52 5.93 -11.22
N ASP A 66 -15.18 7.09 -11.36
CA ASP A 66 -14.54 8.27 -11.92
C ASP A 66 -13.36 8.77 -11.08
N ASP A 67 -13.43 8.64 -9.76
CA ASP A 67 -12.46 9.17 -8.79
C ASP A 67 -11.71 8.08 -8.02
N LYS A 68 -11.95 6.80 -8.31
CA LYS A 68 -11.36 5.68 -7.56
C LYS A 68 -10.92 4.52 -8.46
N ILE A 69 -9.75 3.97 -8.21
CA ILE A 69 -9.24 2.72 -8.79
C ILE A 69 -8.72 1.85 -7.66
N VAL A 70 -9.16 0.60 -7.56
CA VAL A 70 -8.66 -0.34 -6.55
C VAL A 70 -8.03 -1.54 -7.23
N ILE A 71 -6.79 -1.83 -6.83
CA ILE A 71 -5.99 -2.94 -7.36
C ILE A 71 -5.70 -3.93 -6.23
N GLN A 72 -6.06 -5.20 -6.46
CA GLN A 72 -5.71 -6.30 -5.58
C GLN A 72 -4.50 -7.05 -6.12
N HIS A 73 -3.47 -7.21 -5.30
CA HIS A 73 -2.32 -8.05 -5.61
C HIS A 73 -2.48 -9.42 -4.95
N LEU A 74 -2.27 -10.48 -5.73
CA LEU A 74 -2.25 -11.87 -5.28
C LEU A 74 -0.87 -12.46 -5.56
N LEU A 75 -0.28 -13.10 -4.57
CA LEU A 75 0.94 -13.89 -4.72
C LEU A 75 0.59 -15.28 -5.24
N ILE A 76 1.43 -15.78 -6.15
CA ILE A 76 1.37 -17.13 -6.71
C ILE A 76 2.64 -17.86 -6.28
N ILE A 77 2.49 -18.95 -5.56
CA ILE A 77 3.60 -19.76 -5.05
C ILE A 77 3.48 -21.16 -5.62
N ASN A 78 4.58 -21.68 -6.20
CA ASN A 78 4.63 -22.98 -6.86
C ASN A 78 3.45 -23.18 -7.83
N ASP A 79 3.17 -22.16 -8.64
CA ASP A 79 2.15 -22.06 -9.70
C ASP A 79 0.67 -22.26 -9.28
N SER A 80 0.41 -22.59 -8.02
CA SER A 80 -0.91 -23.09 -7.58
C SER A 80 -1.38 -22.59 -6.23
N MET A 81 -0.46 -22.26 -5.32
CA MET A 81 -0.82 -21.72 -4.01
C MET A 81 -0.99 -20.21 -4.12
N ILE A 82 -2.22 -19.74 -3.89
CA ILE A 82 -2.58 -18.32 -4.00
C ILE A 82 -2.70 -17.70 -2.61
N ILE A 83 -2.02 -16.57 -2.41
CA ILE A 83 -2.13 -15.76 -1.19
C ILE A 83 -2.60 -14.36 -1.58
N LYS A 84 -3.68 -13.88 -0.97
CA LYS A 84 -4.03 -12.45 -1.07
C LYS A 84 -2.94 -11.63 -0.38
N HIS A 85 -2.25 -10.79 -1.13
CA HIS A 85 -1.01 -10.17 -0.65
C HIS A 85 -1.21 -8.74 -0.15
N TRP A 86 -1.57 -7.81 -1.01
CA TRP A 86 -1.77 -6.42 -0.61
C TRP A 86 -2.76 -5.75 -1.55
N ARG A 87 -3.33 -4.65 -1.11
CA ARG A 87 -4.28 -3.87 -1.89
C ARG A 87 -3.83 -2.43 -1.94
N GLN A 88 -4.07 -1.78 -3.07
CA GLN A 88 -3.89 -0.34 -3.22
C GLN A 88 -5.16 0.30 -3.74
N ASP A 89 -5.63 1.32 -3.02
CA ASP A 89 -6.75 2.16 -3.43
C ASP A 89 -6.18 3.51 -3.85
N TRP A 90 -6.44 3.88 -5.09
CA TRP A 90 -6.11 5.17 -5.67
C TRP A 90 -7.35 6.04 -5.68
N ILE A 91 -7.32 7.16 -4.94
CA ILE A 91 -8.46 8.06 -4.78
C ILE A 91 -8.06 9.47 -5.23
N TYR A 92 -8.76 10.00 -6.24
CA TYR A 92 -8.52 11.32 -6.81
C TYR A 92 -9.04 12.42 -5.88
N GLU A 93 -8.22 13.46 -5.65
CA GLU A 93 -8.54 14.61 -4.79
C GLU A 93 -9.07 14.24 -3.40
N ASN A 94 -8.60 13.12 -2.84
CA ASN A 94 -9.01 12.65 -1.53
C ASN A 94 -8.53 13.59 -0.41
N ASN A 95 -9.47 14.11 0.38
CA ASN A 95 -9.18 15.02 1.48
C ASN A 95 -9.15 14.35 2.86
N GLU A 96 -9.26 13.03 2.93
CA GLU A 96 -9.27 12.25 4.16
C GLU A 96 -8.12 11.22 4.12
N ILE A 97 -7.14 11.37 5.01
CA ILE A 97 -5.92 10.53 5.00
C ILE A 97 -5.60 9.98 6.40
N TYR A 98 -5.21 8.71 6.42
CA TYR A 98 -4.71 8.02 7.59
C TYR A 98 -3.19 7.93 7.52
N THR A 99 -2.50 8.65 8.40
CA THR A 99 -1.03 8.65 8.45
C THR A 99 -0.57 7.70 9.54
N TYR A 100 0.32 6.77 9.21
CA TYR A 100 0.89 5.87 10.21
C TYR A 100 1.77 6.65 11.18
N ASP A 101 1.62 6.36 12.47
CA ASP A 101 2.46 6.93 13.53
C ASP A 101 3.55 5.93 13.94
N LYS A 102 3.24 5.02 14.87
CA LYS A 102 4.04 3.86 15.30
C LYS A 102 3.13 2.82 15.96
N ASP A 103 3.64 1.64 16.30
CA ASP A 103 2.95 0.67 17.16
C ASP A 103 1.51 0.30 16.74
N ASN A 104 1.29 0.13 15.43
CA ASN A 104 -0.02 -0.10 14.81
C ASN A 104 -1.05 1.00 15.15
N GLN A 105 -0.61 2.25 15.08
CA GLN A 105 -1.44 3.43 15.22
C GLN A 105 -1.41 4.29 13.96
N TRP A 106 -2.57 4.81 13.59
CA TRP A 106 -2.76 5.74 12.48
C TRP A 106 -3.59 6.93 12.94
N SER A 107 -3.15 8.14 12.60
CA SER A 107 -3.90 9.36 12.86
C SER A 107 -4.74 9.78 11.66
N PHE A 108 -6.01 10.07 11.92
CA PHE A 108 -6.92 10.60 10.91
C PHE A 108 -6.66 12.10 10.70
N ASN A 109 -6.48 12.48 9.44
CA ASN A 109 -6.25 13.87 9.06
C ASN A 109 -7.19 14.27 7.92
N LYS A 110 -7.83 15.43 8.08
CA LYS A 110 -8.63 16.05 7.03
C LYS A 110 -7.86 17.20 6.38
N LEU A 111 -7.51 17.03 5.11
CA LEU A 111 -6.80 18.02 4.31
C LEU A 111 -7.77 19.05 3.73
N LYS A 112 -7.27 20.23 3.37
CA LYS A 112 -8.10 21.23 2.67
C LYS A 112 -8.24 20.82 1.21
N ASN A 113 -9.42 21.02 0.61
CA ASN A 113 -9.67 20.69 -0.80
C ASN A 113 -8.65 21.33 -1.78
N LYS A 114 -8.11 22.50 -1.44
CA LYS A 114 -7.07 23.16 -2.24
C LYS A 114 -5.73 22.41 -2.26
N GLU A 115 -5.41 21.65 -1.21
CA GLU A 115 -4.15 20.92 -1.05
C GLU A 115 -4.15 19.61 -1.82
N VAL A 116 -5.34 19.07 -2.09
CA VAL A 116 -5.52 17.76 -2.73
C VAL A 116 -5.93 17.87 -4.20
N LYS A 117 -6.21 19.08 -4.69
CA LYS A 117 -6.62 19.33 -6.08
C LYS A 117 -5.59 18.78 -7.08
N GLY A 118 -6.03 17.97 -8.03
CA GLY A 118 -5.18 17.32 -9.03
C GLY A 118 -4.29 16.19 -8.50
N THR A 119 -4.41 15.82 -7.23
CA THR A 119 -3.60 14.77 -6.61
C THR A 119 -4.32 13.43 -6.60
N TRP A 120 -3.56 12.35 -6.47
CA TRP A 120 -4.03 11.03 -6.15
C TRP A 120 -3.46 10.59 -4.81
N THR A 121 -4.33 10.08 -3.96
CA THR A 121 -3.94 9.37 -2.74
C THR A 121 -3.86 7.88 -3.03
N GLN A 122 -2.71 7.27 -2.77
CA GLN A 122 -2.54 5.82 -2.71
C GLN A 122 -2.67 5.36 -1.25
N ASN A 123 -3.75 4.66 -0.92
CA ASN A 123 -3.88 3.94 0.34
C ASN A 123 -3.43 2.50 0.14
N VAL A 124 -2.41 2.07 0.88
CA VAL A 124 -1.90 0.70 0.86
C VAL A 124 -2.44 -0.05 2.06
N TYR A 125 -2.95 -1.25 1.81
CA TYR A 125 -3.50 -2.15 2.82
C TYR A 125 -2.72 -3.45 2.91
N GLN A 126 -2.74 -4.08 4.08
CA GLN A 126 -2.03 -5.32 4.36
C GLN A 126 -2.76 -6.55 3.78
N VAL A 127 -2.21 -7.74 4.03
CA VAL A 127 -2.78 -9.03 3.64
C VAL A 127 -4.21 -9.23 4.16
N ASP A 128 -4.54 -8.65 5.31
CA ASP A 128 -5.86 -8.68 5.98
C ASP A 128 -6.72 -7.43 5.74
N ASP A 129 -6.34 -6.60 4.76
CA ASP A 129 -6.97 -5.31 4.43
C ASP A 129 -6.93 -4.25 5.55
N SER A 130 -6.16 -4.45 6.63
CA SER A 130 -5.88 -3.38 7.59
C SER A 130 -5.08 -2.25 6.93
N PRO A 131 -5.27 -0.98 7.34
CA PRO A 131 -4.46 0.14 6.85
C PRO A 131 -2.97 -0.15 7.04
N ARG A 132 -2.15 0.19 6.04
CA ARG A 132 -0.70 0.09 6.14
C ARG A 132 -0.09 1.48 6.13
N TYR A 133 -0.22 2.19 5.03
CA TYR A 133 0.21 3.58 4.89
C TYR A 133 -0.56 4.25 3.76
N ALA A 134 -0.58 5.58 3.77
CA ALA A 134 -1.19 6.38 2.72
C ALA A 134 -0.22 7.45 2.22
N GLY A 135 -0.21 7.67 0.90
CA GLY A 135 0.61 8.67 0.26
C GLY A 135 -0.21 9.53 -0.69
N ILE A 136 0.07 10.83 -0.77
CA ILE A 136 -0.63 11.76 -1.66
C ILE A 136 0.38 12.51 -2.52
N ALA A 137 0.16 12.52 -3.83
CA ALA A 137 0.96 13.29 -4.79
C ALA A 137 0.25 13.41 -6.15
N THR A 138 0.79 14.24 -7.03
CA THR A 138 0.38 14.32 -8.43
C THR A 138 1.15 13.31 -9.28
N TRP A 139 0.51 12.75 -10.30
CA TRP A 139 1.23 12.10 -11.38
C TRP A 139 1.92 13.14 -12.26
N VAL A 140 3.10 12.80 -12.77
CA VAL A 140 3.88 13.61 -13.70
C VAL A 140 4.04 12.81 -14.98
N HIS A 141 3.61 13.40 -16.10
CA HIS A 141 3.76 12.86 -17.44
C HIS A 141 4.68 13.78 -18.26
N ALA A 142 5.92 13.37 -18.44
CA ALA A 142 6.93 14.14 -19.17
C ALA A 142 7.86 13.20 -19.92
N ASP A 143 8.25 13.59 -21.14
CA ASP A 143 9.22 12.84 -21.97
C ASP A 143 8.87 11.36 -22.16
N GLY A 144 7.57 11.04 -22.25
CA GLY A 144 7.07 9.67 -22.40
C GLY A 144 7.08 8.85 -21.10
N ILE A 145 7.49 9.44 -19.97
CA ILE A 145 7.55 8.79 -18.66
C ILE A 145 6.37 9.25 -17.81
N SER A 146 5.67 8.29 -17.22
CA SER A 146 4.61 8.53 -16.23
C SER A 146 5.11 8.10 -14.86
N SER A 147 5.16 9.03 -13.91
CA SER A 147 5.66 8.75 -12.56
C SER A 147 4.84 9.44 -11.47
N TRP A 148 4.84 8.84 -10.29
CA TRP A 148 4.21 9.36 -9.09
C TRP A 148 5.15 9.17 -7.92
N TYR A 149 5.35 10.22 -7.12
CA TYR A 149 6.27 10.19 -5.99
C TYR A 149 5.68 10.82 -4.74
N ASN A 150 5.76 10.10 -3.62
CA ASN A 150 5.37 10.61 -2.31
C ASN A 150 6.37 10.19 -1.22
N LYS A 151 6.34 10.88 -0.07
CA LYS A 151 6.87 10.33 1.19
C LYS A 151 5.73 10.02 2.15
N ALA A 152 5.78 8.85 2.81
CA ALA A 152 4.80 8.45 3.82
C ALA A 152 5.40 7.53 4.87
N ASP A 153 4.98 7.72 6.12
CA ASP A 153 5.33 6.83 7.22
C ASP A 153 4.57 5.52 7.10
N SER A 154 5.20 4.43 7.52
CA SER A 154 4.67 3.08 7.38
C SER A 154 5.19 2.13 8.45
N PRO A 155 4.44 1.06 8.76
CA PRO A 155 4.93 -0.02 9.58
C PRO A 155 6.09 -0.75 8.88
N LEU A 156 6.93 -1.38 9.69
CA LEU A 156 8.03 -2.19 9.21
C LEU A 156 7.52 -3.37 8.36
N PRO A 157 8.18 -3.69 7.23
CA PRO A 157 7.89 -4.91 6.48
C PRO A 157 8.47 -6.11 7.21
N ARG A 158 7.98 -7.31 6.88
CA ARG A 158 8.40 -8.57 7.51
C ARG A 158 9.91 -8.80 7.51
N ARG A 159 10.61 -8.42 6.43
CA ARG A 159 12.07 -8.54 6.34
C ARG A 159 12.81 -7.79 7.45
N GLU A 160 12.21 -6.72 7.99
CA GLU A 160 12.81 -5.90 9.05
C GLU A 160 12.38 -6.40 10.43
N TYR A 161 11.08 -6.36 10.76
CA TYR A 161 10.62 -6.65 12.13
C TYR A 161 10.93 -8.07 12.61
N SER A 162 11.25 -9.00 11.70
CA SER A 162 11.64 -10.38 12.06
C SER A 162 13.14 -10.54 12.34
N LYS A 163 13.94 -9.52 12.06
CA LYS A 163 15.41 -9.53 12.15
C LYS A 163 15.97 -8.37 12.96
N ARG A 164 15.19 -7.30 13.11
CA ARG A 164 15.62 -6.01 13.64
C ARG A 164 14.61 -5.47 14.63
N SER A 165 15.14 -4.71 15.58
CA SER A 165 14.38 -4.05 16.66
C SER A 165 14.98 -2.70 17.04
N ASP A 166 15.88 -2.17 16.22
CA ASP A 166 16.66 -0.94 16.44
C ASP A 166 15.97 0.31 15.91
N TYR A 167 14.80 0.16 15.29
CA TYR A 167 13.93 1.25 14.83
C TYR A 167 12.49 0.74 14.68
N ASN A 168 11.51 1.63 14.53
CA ASN A 168 10.09 1.27 14.60
C ASN A 168 9.22 1.90 13.50
N VAL A 169 9.71 2.89 12.76
CA VAL A 169 8.96 3.52 11.67
C VAL A 169 9.81 3.53 10.40
N MET A 170 9.18 3.24 9.26
CA MET A 170 9.82 3.46 7.96
C MET A 170 9.10 4.54 7.19
N LYS A 171 9.80 5.66 6.96
CA LYS A 171 9.33 6.75 6.12
C LYS A 171 9.74 6.47 4.68
N ARG A 172 8.79 5.99 3.90
CA ARG A 172 9.00 5.51 2.54
C ARG A 172 8.90 6.64 1.54
N GLY A 173 9.95 6.88 0.77
CA GLY A 173 9.87 7.65 -0.47
C GLY A 173 9.45 6.76 -1.62
N ASN A 174 8.15 6.61 -1.88
CA ASN A 174 7.66 5.73 -2.94
C ASN A 174 7.68 6.46 -4.27
N ARG A 175 8.39 5.91 -5.26
CA ARG A 175 8.31 6.31 -6.66
C ARG A 175 7.74 5.17 -7.48
N VAL A 176 6.55 5.37 -8.03
CA VAL A 176 5.97 4.49 -9.04
C VAL A 176 6.30 5.08 -10.41
N GLN A 177 6.84 4.27 -11.31
CA GLN A 177 7.11 4.65 -12.68
C GLN A 177 6.59 3.58 -13.64
N ILE A 178 5.86 4.00 -14.66
CA ILE A 178 5.42 3.11 -15.75
C ILE A 178 6.57 2.97 -16.76
N THR A 179 6.82 1.73 -17.18
CA THR A 179 7.94 1.35 -18.05
C THR A 179 7.44 0.50 -19.22
N ASP A 180 8.27 0.25 -20.21
CA ASP A 180 7.95 -0.62 -21.35
C ASP A 180 7.81 -2.09 -20.95
N TYR A 181 8.54 -2.55 -19.93
CA TYR A 181 8.49 -3.91 -19.41
C TYR A 181 7.41 -4.13 -18.34
N GLY A 182 6.67 -3.09 -17.92
CA GLY A 182 5.73 -3.15 -16.80
C GLY A 182 5.82 -1.90 -15.94
N TRP A 183 6.19 -2.03 -14.68
CA TRP A 183 6.39 -0.87 -13.81
C TRP A 183 7.53 -1.06 -12.82
N LEU A 184 8.04 0.06 -12.34
CA LEU A 184 9.14 0.17 -11.39
C LEU A 184 8.64 0.86 -10.13
N HIS A 185 8.97 0.28 -8.98
CA HIS A 185 8.76 0.88 -7.67
C HIS A 185 10.11 1.09 -7.00
N GLU A 186 10.62 2.30 -7.12
CA GLU A 186 11.80 2.71 -6.38
C GLU A 186 11.39 3.26 -5.02
N GLN A 187 12.25 3.02 -4.04
CA GLN A 187 12.05 3.51 -2.68
C GLN A 187 13.28 4.24 -2.17
N ASP A 188 13.11 5.45 -1.69
CA ASP A 188 14.13 6.17 -0.91
C ASP A 188 13.62 6.23 0.53
N ASN A 189 13.96 5.21 1.32
CA ASN A 189 13.43 4.97 2.66
C ASN A 189 14.32 5.60 3.74
N ASP A 190 13.70 6.18 4.75
CA ASP A 190 14.36 6.58 5.99
C ASP A 190 13.90 5.59 7.11
N LYS A 191 14.85 4.90 7.77
CA LYS A 191 14.59 4.06 8.95
C LYS A 191 14.63 4.94 10.20
N ILE A 192 13.50 5.07 10.89
CA ILE A 192 13.30 6.07 11.94
C ILE A 192 13.03 5.41 13.29
N ILE A 193 13.68 5.94 14.32
CA ILE A 193 13.38 5.70 15.72
C ILE A 193 12.44 6.82 16.18
N ARG A 194 11.20 6.46 16.49
CA ARG A 194 10.16 7.37 16.96
C ARG A 194 9.75 7.06 18.39
N GLU A 195 9.80 8.07 19.24
CA GLU A 195 9.43 8.01 20.65
C GLU A 195 8.44 9.13 21.01
N ASP A 196 7.53 8.86 21.94
CA ASP A 196 6.49 9.81 22.32
C ASP A 196 7.09 11.09 22.91
N GLY A 197 6.69 12.24 22.37
CA GLY A 197 7.15 13.55 22.83
C GLY A 197 8.61 13.88 22.50
N LYS A 198 9.27 13.09 21.64
CA LYS A 198 10.63 13.37 21.15
C LYS A 198 10.62 13.56 19.63
N GLU A 199 11.66 14.22 19.14
CA GLU A 199 11.92 14.32 17.71
C GLU A 199 12.35 12.95 17.14
N ASP A 200 11.96 12.70 15.89
CA ASP A 200 12.37 11.50 15.15
C ASP A 200 13.90 11.46 14.99
N VAL A 201 14.48 10.29 15.23
CA VAL A 201 15.90 10.03 14.97
C VAL A 201 16.03 9.17 13.72
N LEU A 202 16.79 9.66 12.74
CA LEU A 202 17.17 8.88 11.55
C LEU A 202 18.25 7.87 11.94
N LEU A 203 17.95 6.58 11.81
CA LEU A 203 18.93 5.51 11.98
C LEU A 203 19.81 5.38 10.73
N VAL A 204 19.18 5.14 9.58
CA VAL A 204 19.86 4.94 8.30
C VAL A 204 18.89 5.11 7.13
N GLN A 205 19.40 5.49 5.97
CA GLN A 205 18.66 5.53 4.71
C GLN A 205 18.83 4.23 3.93
N GLU A 206 17.79 3.82 3.19
CA GLU A 206 17.77 2.61 2.38
C GLU A 206 17.24 2.91 0.98
N LYS A 207 17.94 2.44 -0.04
CA LYS A 207 17.45 2.42 -1.42
C LYS A 207 16.75 1.10 -1.67
N GLY A 208 15.50 1.16 -2.09
CA GLY A 208 14.73 0.05 -2.64
C GLY A 208 14.59 0.16 -4.15
N TYR A 209 14.67 -0.98 -4.84
CA TYR A 209 14.50 -1.08 -6.27
C TYR A 209 13.67 -2.33 -6.59
N ASN A 210 12.37 -2.13 -6.82
CA ASN A 210 11.42 -3.21 -7.04
C ASN A 210 10.93 -3.20 -8.49
N THR A 211 11.24 -4.23 -9.27
CA THR A 211 10.78 -4.33 -10.66
C THR A 211 9.58 -5.24 -10.78
N TYR A 212 8.56 -4.80 -11.51
CA TYR A 212 7.41 -5.60 -11.89
C TYR A 212 7.47 -5.82 -13.41
N LYS A 213 8.03 -6.95 -13.82
CA LYS A 213 8.21 -7.31 -15.24
C LYS A 213 7.01 -8.12 -15.72
N LYS A 214 6.32 -7.62 -16.74
CA LYS A 214 5.11 -8.24 -17.27
C LYS A 214 5.40 -9.63 -17.81
N ARG A 215 4.43 -10.50 -17.57
CA ARG A 215 4.32 -11.85 -18.12
C ARG A 215 3.04 -11.99 -18.94
N PRO A 216 2.93 -13.03 -19.78
CA PRO A 216 1.66 -13.43 -20.36
C PRO A 216 0.58 -13.62 -19.28
N ASP A 217 -0.61 -13.06 -19.48
CA ASP A 217 -1.67 -13.09 -18.47
C ASP A 217 -2.12 -14.51 -18.08
N ASN A 218 -2.00 -15.47 -19.00
CA ASN A 218 -2.35 -16.88 -18.78
C ASN A 218 -1.44 -17.56 -17.74
N ASP A 219 -0.24 -17.03 -17.47
CA ASP A 219 0.60 -17.53 -16.38
C ASP A 219 -0.05 -17.30 -15.00
N CYS A 220 -0.97 -16.34 -14.90
CA CYS A 220 -1.70 -15.99 -13.68
C CYS A 220 -3.12 -16.60 -13.61
N ASP A 221 -3.45 -17.56 -14.47
CA ASP A 221 -4.78 -18.18 -14.52
C ASP A 221 -5.21 -18.81 -13.19
N SER A 222 -4.26 -19.39 -12.44
CA SER A 222 -4.52 -19.97 -11.12
C SER A 222 -4.98 -18.92 -10.12
N ALA A 223 -4.35 -17.74 -10.12
CA ALA A 223 -4.75 -16.59 -9.30
C ALA A 223 -6.12 -16.04 -9.72
N SER A 224 -6.36 -15.89 -11.02
CA SER A 224 -7.66 -15.42 -11.54
C SER A 224 -8.81 -16.34 -11.15
N LYS A 225 -8.60 -17.66 -11.29
CA LYS A 225 -9.59 -18.67 -10.86
C LYS A 225 -9.82 -18.60 -9.35
N TRP A 226 -8.75 -18.61 -8.56
CA TRP A 226 -8.86 -18.53 -7.10
C TRP A 226 -9.60 -17.26 -6.65
N TRP A 227 -9.32 -16.11 -7.26
CA TRP A 227 -9.98 -14.86 -6.91
C TRP A 227 -11.48 -14.90 -7.17
N LYS A 228 -11.92 -15.49 -8.28
CA LYS A 228 -13.35 -15.66 -8.59
C LYS A 228 -14.08 -16.43 -7.48
N ASP A 229 -13.44 -17.47 -6.94
CA ASP A 229 -14.01 -18.33 -5.91
C ASP A 229 -13.94 -17.72 -4.49
N ASN A 230 -12.95 -16.84 -4.23
CA ASN A 230 -12.64 -16.35 -2.88
C ASN A 230 -12.99 -14.88 -2.62
N LYS A 231 -13.21 -14.06 -3.66
CA LYS A 231 -13.41 -12.60 -3.49
C LYS A 231 -14.62 -12.23 -2.63
N ALA A 232 -15.65 -13.08 -2.55
CA ALA A 232 -16.86 -12.79 -1.78
C ALA A 232 -16.58 -12.59 -0.27
N MET A 233 -15.69 -13.40 0.30
CA MET A 233 -15.28 -13.25 1.71
C MET A 233 -14.49 -11.95 1.93
N TRP A 234 -13.62 -11.59 0.97
CA TRP A 234 -12.84 -10.34 1.02
C TRP A 234 -13.68 -9.07 0.85
N VAL A 235 -14.84 -9.15 0.20
CA VAL A 235 -15.81 -8.04 0.22
C VAL A 235 -16.28 -7.78 1.65
N GLY A 236 -16.59 -8.82 2.44
CA GLY A 236 -16.98 -8.66 3.85
C GLY A 236 -15.88 -8.03 4.71
N VAL A 237 -14.63 -8.46 4.53
CA VAL A 237 -13.44 -7.88 5.19
C VAL A 237 -13.30 -6.39 4.83
N ARG A 238 -13.39 -6.06 3.54
CA ARG A 238 -13.29 -4.69 3.06
C ARG A 238 -14.42 -3.80 3.57
N ASP A 239 -15.65 -4.30 3.56
CA ASP A 239 -16.80 -3.56 4.05
C ASP A 239 -16.61 -3.18 5.52
N LYS A 240 -16.14 -4.12 6.35
CA LYS A 240 -15.87 -3.82 7.76
C LYS A 240 -14.77 -2.77 7.92
N TRP A 241 -13.67 -2.86 7.17
CA TRP A 241 -12.63 -1.83 7.22
C TRP A 241 -13.14 -0.47 6.72
N ASN A 242 -14.01 -0.44 5.71
CA ASN A 242 -14.66 0.78 5.26
C ASN A 242 -15.53 1.39 6.36
N ASP A 243 -16.29 0.58 7.10
CA ASP A 243 -17.08 1.04 8.24
C ASP A 243 -16.18 1.71 9.29
N VAL A 244 -15.09 1.06 9.68
CA VAL A 244 -14.10 1.60 10.64
C VAL A 244 -13.49 2.91 10.16
N LEU A 245 -13.06 2.98 8.89
CA LEU A 245 -12.47 4.18 8.30
C LEU A 245 -13.49 5.32 8.15
N SER A 246 -14.78 5.00 8.03
CA SER A 246 -15.84 6.00 7.91
C SER A 246 -16.11 6.77 9.21
N GLU A 247 -15.64 6.24 10.35
CA GLU A 247 -15.73 6.90 11.65
C GLU A 247 -14.83 8.14 11.75
N LYS A 248 -13.80 8.23 10.89
CA LYS A 248 -12.90 9.40 10.78
C LYS A 248 -12.22 9.75 12.11
N GLN A 249 -11.79 8.72 12.81
CA GLN A 249 -11.05 8.78 14.06
C GLN A 249 -9.71 8.09 13.91
N ASP A 250 -8.79 8.38 14.82
CA ASP A 250 -7.52 7.67 14.93
C ASP A 250 -7.78 6.17 15.13
N ILE A 251 -6.96 5.34 14.49
CA ILE A 251 -7.06 3.88 14.57
C ILE A 251 -5.85 3.37 15.33
N LYS A 252 -6.09 2.47 16.27
CA LYS A 252 -5.05 1.68 16.90
C LYS A 252 -5.45 0.21 16.89
N LEU A 253 -4.52 -0.67 16.51
CA LEU A 253 -4.75 -2.10 16.47
C LEU A 253 -3.87 -2.82 17.49
N ASN A 254 -4.45 -3.79 18.18
CA ASN A 254 -3.68 -4.82 18.87
C ASN A 254 -2.84 -5.57 17.84
N ALA A 255 -1.56 -5.80 18.14
CA ALA A 255 -0.70 -6.58 17.24
C ALA A 255 -1.21 -8.02 17.09
N GLU A 256 -1.75 -8.59 18.19
CA GLU A 256 -2.24 -9.96 18.27
C GLU A 256 -3.49 -10.04 19.16
N VAL A 257 -4.38 -10.98 18.84
CA VAL A 257 -5.51 -11.41 19.66
C VAL A 257 -5.47 -12.93 19.72
N ASP A 258 -5.47 -13.49 20.93
CA ASP A 258 -5.27 -14.92 21.19
C ASP A 258 -3.98 -15.47 20.53
N ASP A 259 -2.86 -14.77 20.76
CA ASP A 259 -1.51 -15.10 20.27
C ASP A 259 -1.42 -15.27 18.74
N LYS A 260 -2.30 -14.58 18.02
CA LYS A 260 -2.39 -14.62 16.56
C LYS A 260 -2.60 -13.22 16.00
N LYS A 261 -2.06 -12.99 14.82
CA LYS A 261 -2.32 -11.80 14.00
C LYS A 261 -3.66 -11.97 13.26
N LEU A 262 -4.28 -10.84 12.88
CA LEU A 262 -5.57 -10.85 12.19
C LEU A 262 -5.54 -11.71 10.92
N PHE A 263 -4.50 -11.57 10.11
CA PHE A 263 -4.34 -12.38 8.90
C PHE A 263 -4.28 -13.89 9.21
N GLU A 264 -3.71 -14.32 10.34
CA GLU A 264 -3.60 -15.74 10.66
C GLU A 264 -4.97 -16.36 10.89
N HIS A 265 -5.90 -15.61 11.49
CA HIS A 265 -7.29 -16.04 11.61
C HIS A 265 -7.99 -16.09 10.25
N LEU A 266 -7.77 -15.10 9.40
CA LEU A 266 -8.41 -15.02 8.08
C LEU A 266 -7.91 -16.10 7.10
N PHE A 267 -6.61 -16.42 7.12
CA PHE A 267 -6.00 -17.35 6.16
C PHE A 267 -5.91 -18.80 6.65
N TYR A 268 -5.68 -19.04 7.94
CA TYR A 268 -5.33 -20.37 8.44
C TYR A 268 -6.44 -21.05 9.25
N SER A 269 -7.56 -20.38 9.48
CA SER A 269 -8.73 -21.06 10.05
C SER A 269 -9.40 -21.96 9.01
N ARG A 270 -9.92 -23.11 9.45
CA ARG A 270 -10.81 -23.95 8.62
C ARG A 270 -12.22 -23.37 8.52
N LYS A 271 -12.42 -22.15 9.03
CA LYS A 271 -13.72 -21.51 9.17
C LYS A 271 -14.05 -20.79 7.87
N THR A 272 -15.23 -21.06 7.32
CA THR A 272 -15.83 -20.18 6.33
C THR A 272 -16.37 -18.97 7.07
N TRP A 273 -15.76 -17.81 6.87
CA TRP A 273 -16.19 -16.60 7.53
C TRP A 273 -17.40 -15.99 6.82
N ASP A 274 -18.49 -15.79 7.55
CA ASP A 274 -19.53 -14.87 7.09
C ASP A 274 -19.18 -13.41 7.43
N LYS A 275 -19.90 -12.45 6.81
CA LYS A 275 -19.63 -11.01 6.99
C LYS A 275 -19.72 -10.56 8.46
N LYS A 276 -20.65 -11.12 9.24
CA LYS A 276 -20.82 -10.76 10.66
C LYS A 276 -19.64 -11.27 11.47
N GLU A 277 -19.24 -12.51 11.26
CA GLU A 277 -18.11 -13.13 11.97
C GLU A 277 -16.77 -12.45 11.65
N VAL A 278 -16.55 -12.05 10.39
CA VAL A 278 -15.39 -11.21 10.02
C VAL A 278 -15.42 -9.88 10.78
N GLY A 279 -16.60 -9.25 10.85
CA GLY A 279 -16.80 -8.01 11.58
C GLY A 279 -16.40 -8.13 13.05
N GLU A 280 -16.93 -9.16 13.73
CA GLU A 280 -16.62 -9.46 15.13
C GLU A 280 -15.15 -9.79 15.36
N LEU A 281 -14.48 -10.47 14.42
CA LEU A 281 -13.05 -10.72 14.50
C LEU A 281 -12.25 -9.42 14.42
N ILE A 282 -12.51 -8.57 13.41
CA ILE A 282 -11.80 -7.29 13.24
C ILE A 282 -12.01 -6.39 14.47
N ASP A 283 -13.22 -6.38 15.03
CA ASP A 283 -13.54 -5.61 16.23
C ASP A 283 -12.71 -5.99 17.46
N GLN A 284 -12.21 -7.22 17.55
CA GLN A 284 -11.32 -7.65 18.64
C GLN A 284 -9.92 -7.04 18.53
N TYR A 285 -9.49 -6.69 17.30
CA TYR A 285 -8.19 -6.06 17.08
C TYR A 285 -8.24 -4.55 17.29
N LEU A 286 -9.40 -3.92 17.15
CA LEU A 286 -9.55 -2.48 17.38
C LEU A 286 -9.37 -2.13 18.86
N VAL A 287 -8.38 -1.29 19.16
CA VAL A 287 -8.23 -0.71 20.49
C VAL A 287 -9.24 0.40 20.64
N LYS A 288 -10.22 0.21 21.51
CA LYS A 288 -11.19 1.26 21.86
C LYS A 288 -10.47 2.40 22.58
N THR A 289 -10.24 3.50 21.89
CA THR A 289 -9.88 4.78 22.52
C THR A 289 -11.09 5.30 23.28
N LYS A 290 -10.92 5.53 24.59
CA LYS A 290 -11.93 6.13 25.46
C LYS A 290 -12.13 7.60 25.17
#